data_AF-A0AAV5UJL5-F1
#
_entry.id   AF-A0AAV5UJL5-F1
#
_cell.length_a   1.000
_cell.length_b   1.000
_cell.length_c   1.000
_cell.angle_alpha   90.00
_cell.angle_beta   90.00
_cell.angle_gamma   90.00
#
_symmetry.space_group_name_H-M   'P 1'
#
loop_
_entity.id
_entity.type
_entity.pdbx_description
1 polymer ?
#
loop_
_entity_poly.entity_id
_entity_poly.type
_entity_poly.pdbx_seq_one_letter_code
_entity_poly.pdbx_strand_id
1 'polypeptide(L)'
;TNSEPLLESAAPTLSRVVDISQIGAKQPKPLNEYWDSLLSRYPRTILLSLGSIAKSILLSDKTKDGILKTISHFPDTLFIWKYERPEDEFSREKASKVDNLVL
;
A
#
# COMPACT_ATOMS: atom_id res chain seq x y z
N THR A 1 -9.77 2.16 15.75
CA THR A 1 -9.89 1.00 14.84
C THR A 1 -10.48 1.51 13.54
N ASN A 2 -10.23 0.87 12.40
CA ASN A 2 -10.97 1.19 11.18
C ASN A 2 -12.32 0.46 11.28
N SER A 3 -13.41 1.20 11.46
CA SER A 3 -14.75 0.65 11.67
C SER A 3 -15.72 1.26 10.67
N GLU A 4 -16.58 0.43 10.08
CA GLU A 4 -17.59 0.83 9.11
C GLU A 4 -18.99 0.47 9.65
N PRO A 5 -19.75 1.45 10.19
CA PRO A 5 -21.03 1.20 10.85
C PRO A 5 -22.06 0.49 9.98
N LEU A 6 -21.99 0.64 8.66
CA LEU A 6 -22.92 -0.02 7.73
C LEU A 6 -22.61 -1.51 7.48
N LEU A 7 -21.39 -1.95 7.79
CA LEU A 7 -20.93 -3.32 7.56
C LEU A 7 -20.75 -4.10 8.86
N GLU A 8 -20.60 -3.41 9.98
CA GLU A 8 -20.43 -4.03 11.30
C GLU A 8 -21.75 -4.41 11.95
N SER A 9 -21.72 -5.46 12.77
CA SER A 9 -22.88 -5.86 13.59
C SER A 9 -23.27 -4.73 14.53
N ALA A 10 -24.59 -4.53 14.70
CA ALA A 10 -25.11 -3.51 15.59
C ALA A 10 -24.54 -3.69 17.02
N ALA A 11 -23.82 -2.68 17.49
CA ALA A 11 -23.36 -2.58 18.87
C ALA A 11 -24.20 -1.53 19.62
N PRO A 12 -24.34 -1.65 20.95
CA PRO A 12 -25.04 -0.63 21.73
C PRO A 12 -24.36 0.74 21.55
N THR A 13 -25.13 1.73 21.05
CA THR A 13 -24.71 3.13 20.95
C THR A 13 -25.74 4.04 21.60
N LEU A 14 -25.36 5.27 21.95
CA LEU A 14 -26.29 6.25 22.53
C LEU A 14 -27.14 6.89 21.42
N SER A 15 -28.41 7.21 21.71
CA SER A 15 -29.34 7.83 20.73
C SER A 15 -28.89 9.19 20.19
N ARG A 16 -27.88 9.82 20.80
CA ARG A 16 -27.29 11.09 20.37
C ARG A 16 -25.97 10.93 19.61
N VAL A 17 -25.50 9.71 19.39
CA VAL A 17 -24.30 9.45 18.59
C VAL A 17 -24.72 9.25 17.15
N VAL A 18 -24.15 10.06 16.25
CA VAL A 18 -24.32 9.94 14.81
C VAL A 18 -22.96 9.67 14.21
N ASP A 19 -22.79 8.51 13.59
CA ASP A 19 -21.57 8.18 12.87
C ASP A 19 -21.55 8.93 11.54
N ILE A 20 -20.49 9.72 11.32
CA ILE A 20 -20.29 10.48 10.10
C ILE A 20 -18.99 10.00 9.47
N SER A 21 -19.12 9.18 8.43
CA SER A 21 -17.98 8.72 7.64
C SER A 21 -17.36 9.86 6.84
N GLN A 22 -16.08 9.72 6.46
CA GLN A 22 -15.42 10.62 5.50
C GLN A 22 -15.32 12.11 5.91
N ILE A 23 -15.40 12.45 7.21
CA ILE A 23 -15.28 13.83 7.72
C ILE A 23 -14.02 14.59 7.24
N GLY A 24 -12.99 13.88 6.78
CA GLY A 24 -11.75 14.45 6.22
C GLY A 24 -11.53 14.21 4.74
N ALA A 25 -12.50 13.66 4.00
CA ALA A 25 -12.32 13.37 2.58
C ALA A 25 -12.18 14.66 1.79
N LYS A 26 -11.05 14.80 1.09
CA LYS A 26 -10.78 15.88 0.15
C LYS A 26 -10.85 15.34 -1.26
N GLN A 27 -11.14 16.21 -2.22
CA GLN A 27 -10.99 15.79 -3.61
C GLN A 27 -9.55 15.37 -3.88
N PRO A 28 -9.34 14.20 -4.51
CA PRO A 28 -8.00 13.74 -4.84
C PRO A 28 -7.35 14.73 -5.81
N LYS A 29 -6.06 14.97 -5.61
CA LYS A 29 -5.26 15.76 -6.55
C LYS A 29 -4.96 14.91 -7.79
N PRO A 30 -4.81 15.52 -8.97
CA PRO A 30 -4.29 14.80 -10.12
C PRO A 30 -2.91 14.24 -9.83
N LEU A 31 -2.58 13.12 -10.47
CA LEU A 31 -1.25 12.52 -10.42
C LEU A 31 -0.24 13.46 -11.12
N ASN A 32 1.01 13.40 -10.67
CA ASN A 32 2.09 14.03 -11.42
C ASN A 32 2.47 13.17 -12.64
N GLU A 33 3.24 13.73 -13.56
CA GLU A 33 3.64 13.07 -14.80
C GLU A 33 4.38 11.74 -14.56
N TYR A 34 5.19 11.67 -13.49
CA TYR A 34 5.89 10.44 -13.12
C TYR A 34 4.91 9.30 -12.81
N TRP A 35 3.95 9.53 -11.92
CA TRP A 35 2.98 8.49 -11.54
C TRP A 35 1.99 8.20 -12.67
N ASP A 36 1.57 9.21 -13.42
CA ASP A 36 0.65 9.03 -14.55
C ASP A 36 1.28 8.17 -15.66
N SER A 37 2.52 8.47 -16.06
CA SER A 37 3.24 7.68 -17.06
C SER A 37 3.57 6.26 -16.58
N LEU A 38 3.97 6.11 -15.32
CA LEU A 38 4.28 4.81 -14.74
C LEU A 38 3.03 3.92 -14.64
N LEU A 39 1.93 4.45 -14.09
CA LEU A 39 0.69 3.67 -13.93
C LEU A 39 0.04 3.35 -15.27
N SER A 40 0.15 4.24 -16.26
CA SER A 40 -0.38 4.00 -17.61
C SER A 40 0.36 2.89 -18.36
N ARG A 41 1.61 2.57 -17.97
CA ARG A 41 2.41 1.51 -18.61
C ARG A 41 1.94 0.11 -18.24
N TYR A 42 1.33 -0.08 -17.07
CA TYR A 42 0.96 -1.39 -16.57
C TYR A 42 -0.57 -1.55 -16.58
N PRO A 43 -1.10 -2.69 -17.09
CA PRO A 43 -2.53 -2.93 -17.07
C PRO A 43 -3.09 -3.11 -15.65
N ARG A 44 -2.24 -3.44 -14.68
CA ARG A 44 -2.61 -3.72 -13.29
C ARG A 44 -1.61 -3.09 -12.34
N THR A 45 -2.09 -2.59 -11.20
CA THR A 45 -1.24 -2.06 -10.13
C THR A 45 -1.72 -2.53 -8.77
N ILE A 46 -0.78 -2.88 -7.90
CA ILE A 46 -1.02 -3.28 -6.51
C ILE A 46 -0.26 -2.34 -5.58
N LEU A 47 -0.97 -1.74 -4.62
CA LEU A 47 -0.38 -1.01 -3.51
C LEU A 47 -0.26 -1.92 -2.30
N LEU A 48 0.98 -2.21 -1.88
CA LEU A 48 1.28 -2.95 -0.66
C LEU A 48 1.62 -1.97 0.47
N SER A 49 0.77 -1.90 1.50
CA SER A 49 0.99 -1.08 2.68
C SER A 49 0.46 -1.76 3.94
N LEU A 50 1.30 -1.83 4.98
CA LEU A 50 0.97 -2.43 6.29
C LEU A 50 0.53 -1.37 7.33
N GLY A 51 0.25 -0.15 6.89
CA GLY A 51 -0.16 0.96 7.75
C GLY A 51 1.02 1.72 8.36
N SER A 52 0.83 2.28 9.54
CA SER A 52 1.84 3.06 10.28
C SER A 52 2.45 2.30 11.46
N ILE A 53 1.76 1.28 11.97
CA ILE A 53 2.16 0.50 13.13
C ILE A 53 3.05 -0.68 12.73
N ALA A 54 2.58 -1.49 11.77
CA ALA A 54 3.39 -2.55 11.19
C ALA A 54 4.23 -1.97 10.05
N LYS A 55 5.52 -1.74 10.30
CA LYS A 55 6.44 -1.16 9.31
C LYS A 55 7.05 -2.25 8.44
N SER A 56 7.05 -2.05 7.12
CA SER A 56 7.62 -2.99 6.15
C SER A 56 9.13 -3.22 6.39
N ILE A 57 9.86 -2.20 6.85
CA ILE A 57 11.29 -2.31 7.19
C ILE A 57 11.56 -3.35 8.29
N LEU A 58 10.60 -3.62 9.17
CA LEU A 58 10.75 -4.55 10.30
C LEU A 58 10.41 -6.01 9.94
N LEU A 59 9.97 -6.26 8.70
CA LEU A 59 9.76 -7.63 8.24
C LEU A 59 11.08 -8.39 8.23
N SER A 60 11.04 -9.68 8.54
CA SER A 60 12.21 -10.54 8.40
C SER A 60 12.63 -10.64 6.94
N ASP A 61 13.93 -10.84 6.69
CA ASP A 61 14.45 -10.94 5.32
C ASP A 61 13.78 -12.06 4.53
N LYS A 62 13.47 -13.19 5.18
CA LYS A 62 12.72 -14.29 4.56
C LYS A 62 11.37 -13.83 4.02
N THR A 63 10.65 -12.99 4.77
CA THR A 63 9.35 -12.45 4.34
C THR A 63 9.54 -11.46 3.19
N LYS A 64 10.52 -10.56 3.29
CA LYS A 64 10.81 -9.60 2.22
C LYS A 64 11.18 -10.31 0.91
N ASP A 65 12.04 -11.33 0.99
CA ASP A 65 12.44 -12.14 -0.16
C ASP A 65 11.26 -12.91 -0.75
N GLY A 66 10.35 -13.41 0.08
CA GLY A 66 9.10 -14.04 -0.37
C GLY A 66 8.18 -13.07 -1.12
N ILE A 67 8.09 -11.83 -0.66
CA ILE A 67 7.35 -10.77 -1.36
C ILE A 67 8.00 -10.46 -2.71
N LEU A 68 9.32 -10.23 -2.76
CA LEU A 68 10.03 -9.97 -4.03
C LEU A 68 9.86 -11.13 -5.02
N LYS A 69 9.96 -12.37 -4.53
CA LYS A 69 9.71 -13.56 -5.36
C LYS A 69 8.28 -13.58 -5.88
N THR A 70 7.29 -13.20 -5.08
CA THR A 70 5.89 -13.16 -5.53
C THR A 70 5.74 -12.13 -6.63
N ILE A 71 6.28 -10.92 -6.44
CA ILE A 71 6.22 -9.82 -7.41
C ILE A 71 6.81 -10.23 -8.76
N SER A 72 7.93 -10.96 -8.78
CA SER A 72 8.57 -11.39 -10.02
C SER A 72 7.76 -12.40 -10.84
N HIS A 73 6.76 -13.07 -10.25
CA HIS A 73 5.84 -13.96 -10.99
C HIS A 73 4.72 -13.20 -11.72
N PHE A 74 4.57 -11.89 -11.51
CA PHE A 74 3.53 -11.06 -12.13
C PHE A 74 4.14 -9.90 -12.92
N PRO A 75 4.86 -10.17 -14.02
CA PRO A 75 5.62 -9.15 -14.77
C PRO A 75 4.74 -8.07 -15.42
N ASP A 76 3.45 -8.34 -15.63
CA ASP A 76 2.48 -7.41 -16.21
C ASP A 76 1.74 -6.57 -15.15
N THR A 77 2.19 -6.61 -13.90
CA THR A 77 1.57 -5.89 -12.78
C THR A 77 2.62 -5.03 -12.09
N LEU A 78 2.34 -3.73 -11.93
CA LEU A 78 3.16 -2.84 -11.13
C LEU A 78 2.87 -3.06 -9.64
N PHE A 79 3.91 -3.17 -8.84
CA PHE A 79 3.81 -3.16 -7.39
C PHE A 79 4.38 -1.86 -6.84
N ILE A 80 3.59 -1.17 -6.04
CA ILE A 80 4.03 -0.04 -5.23
C ILE A 80 4.04 -0.55 -3.79
N TRP A 81 5.22 -0.75 -3.22
CA TRP A 81 5.35 -1.24 -1.87
C TRP A 81 5.85 -0.12 -0.98
N LYS A 82 4.94 0.45 -0.17
CA LYS A 82 5.30 1.48 0.81
C LYS A 82 6.34 0.92 1.79
N TYR A 83 7.59 1.32 1.59
CA TYR A 83 8.73 0.92 2.39
C TYR A 83 9.34 2.13 3.07
N GLU A 84 9.64 2.02 4.36
CA GLU A 84 9.97 3.22 5.16
C GLU A 84 11.39 3.75 4.92
N ARG A 85 12.29 2.96 4.34
CA ARG A 85 13.70 3.34 4.08
C ARG A 85 14.16 2.85 2.70
N PRO A 86 13.75 3.49 1.60
CA PRO A 86 14.11 3.08 0.24
C PRO A 86 15.63 3.17 -0.07
N GLU A 87 16.42 3.71 0.84
CA GLU A 87 17.88 3.83 0.75
C GLU A 87 18.67 2.74 1.47
N ASP A 88 18.01 1.78 2.14
CA ASP A 88 18.70 0.71 2.87
C ASP A 88 19.31 -0.37 1.96
N GLU A 89 20.05 -1.30 2.58
CA GLU A 89 20.72 -2.40 1.88
C GLU A 89 19.73 -3.30 1.15
N PHE A 90 18.58 -3.61 1.76
CA PHE A 90 17.52 -4.41 1.13
C PHE A 90 17.02 -3.76 -0.17
N SER A 91 16.73 -2.46 -0.13
CA SER A 91 16.28 -1.72 -1.29
C SER A 91 17.34 -1.71 -2.40
N ARG A 92 18.58 -1.37 -2.05
CA ARG A 92 19.68 -1.22 -3.01
C ARG A 92 20.12 -2.54 -3.64
N GLU A 93 20.17 -3.61 -2.86
CA GLU A 93 20.77 -4.88 -3.31
C GLU A 93 19.75 -5.91 -3.81
N LYS A 94 18.51 -5.85 -3.33
CA LYS A 94 17.48 -6.84 -3.68
C LYS A 94 16.31 -6.22 -4.44
N ALA A 95 15.64 -5.23 -3.87
CA ALA A 95 14.43 -4.69 -4.47
C ALA A 95 14.68 -3.96 -5.80
N SER A 96 15.83 -3.27 -5.93
CA SER A 96 16.27 -2.59 -7.15
C SER A 96 16.39 -3.50 -8.38
N LYS A 97 16.50 -4.82 -8.19
CA LYS A 97 16.61 -5.82 -9.27
C LYS A 97 15.24 -6.26 -9.81
N VAL A 98 14.14 -5.73 -9.26
CA VAL A 98 12.77 -6.10 -9.64
C VAL A 98 12.16 -4.95 -10.44
N ASP A 99 12.03 -5.14 -11.76
CA ASP A 99 11.65 -4.06 -12.69
C ASP A 99 10.24 -3.51 -12.47
N ASN A 100 9.32 -4.32 -11.96
CA ASN A 100 7.91 -3.98 -11.74
C ASN A 100 7.62 -3.59 -10.29
N LEU A 101 8.61 -3.05 -9.57
CA LEU A 101 8.49 -2.65 -8.17
C LEU A 101 8.98 -1.21 -7.95
N VAL A 102 8.18 -0.43 -7.23
CA VAL A 102 8.56 0.87 -6.65
C VAL A 102 8.43 0.79 -5.13
N LEU A 103 9.47 1.26 -4.42
CA LEU A 103 9.52 1.34 -2.95
C LEU A 103 9.24 2.75 -2.42
#